data_AF-A0A432X7I5-F1
#
_entry.id   AF-A0A432X7I5-F1
#
_cell.length_a   1.000
_cell.length_b   1.000
_cell.length_c   1.000
_cell.angle_alpha   90.00
_cell.angle_beta   90.00
_cell.angle_gamma   90.00
#
_symmetry.space_group_name_H-M   'P 1'
#
loop_
_entity.id
_entity.type
_entity.pdbx_description
1 polymer ?
#
loop_
_entity_poly.entity_id
_entity_poly.type
_entity_poly.pdbx_seq_one_letter_code
_entity_poly.pdbx_strand_id
1 'polypeptide(L)'
;MKKQKGFTLIELIIVIVILGILAVTAAPKFFDFSSDARESTLGGAKAAIQGAMQVKYAESAISGSPAYPTADNIATDAGMSTSDWLIATTAASSITRVAPASTTQTAALDAADHTTIDKCYVEYNASGADANTPPVISIETNGC
;
A
#
# COMPACT_ATOMS: atom_id res chain seq x y z
N MET A 1 62.60 5.55 -6.59
CA MET A 1 61.66 6.33 -5.74
C MET A 1 60.42 6.66 -6.57
N LYS A 2 59.25 6.08 -6.27
CA LYS A 2 58.00 6.40 -6.98
C LYS A 2 57.49 7.74 -6.43
N LYS A 3 57.33 8.76 -7.29
CA LYS A 3 56.73 10.04 -6.90
C LYS A 3 55.27 9.80 -6.48
N GLN A 4 54.96 10.00 -5.21
CA GLN A 4 53.58 10.07 -4.73
C GLN A 4 52.96 11.36 -5.30
N LYS A 5 52.02 11.21 -6.25
CA LYS A 5 51.18 12.32 -6.67
C LYS A 5 50.11 12.51 -5.59
N GLY A 6 50.26 13.56 -4.78
CA GLY A 6 49.21 13.97 -3.86
C GLY A 6 47.99 14.52 -4.62
N PHE A 7 46.80 14.32 -4.06
CA PHE A 7 45.55 14.91 -4.54
C PHE A 7 45.64 16.44 -4.41
N THR A 8 45.21 17.19 -5.43
CA THR A 8 45.23 18.66 -5.34
C THR A 8 44.02 19.17 -4.57
N LEU A 9 44.17 20.26 -3.80
CA LEU A 9 43.05 20.86 -3.06
C LEU A 9 41.90 21.26 -3.99
N ILE A 10 42.22 21.71 -5.21
CA ILE A 10 41.21 22.08 -6.21
C ILE A 10 40.40 20.87 -6.70
N GLU A 11 41.03 19.70 -6.81
CA GLU A 11 40.37 18.44 -7.17
C GLU A 11 39.30 18.07 -6.14
N LEU A 12 39.63 18.21 -4.85
CA LEU A 12 38.69 17.92 -3.77
C LEU A 12 37.52 18.92 -3.76
N ILE A 13 37.80 20.20 -3.98
CA ILE A 13 36.79 21.27 -4.02
C ILE A 13 35.82 21.05 -5.19
N ILE A 14 36.34 20.73 -6.38
CA ILE A 14 35.49 20.49 -7.55
C ILE A 14 34.57 19.28 -7.32
N VAL A 15 35.05 18.22 -6.67
CA VAL A 15 34.23 17.04 -6.36
C VAL A 15 33.07 17.39 -5.44
N ILE A 16 33.30 18.11 -4.33
CA ILE A 16 32.20 18.48 -3.42
C ILE A 16 31.20 19.44 -4.07
N VAL A 17 31.65 20.32 -4.98
CA VAL A 17 30.77 21.22 -5.73
C VAL A 17 29.89 20.42 -6.69
N ILE A 18 30.46 19.47 -7.43
CA ILE A 18 29.70 18.61 -8.34
C ILE A 18 28.68 17.77 -7.54
N LEU A 19 29.09 17.15 -6.43
CA LEU A 19 28.18 16.40 -5.57
C LEU A 19 27.07 17.29 -4.98
N GLY A 20 27.37 18.54 -4.63
CA GLY A 20 26.38 19.50 -4.15
C GLY A 20 25.30 19.83 -5.20
N ILE A 21 25.70 20.05 -6.46
CA ILE A 21 24.76 20.33 -7.57
C ILE A 21 23.86 19.10 -7.84
N LEU A 22 24.46 17.90 -7.84
CA LEU A 22 23.70 16.66 -8.04
C LEU A 22 22.72 16.39 -6.90
N ALA A 23 23.12 16.68 -5.65
CA ALA A 23 22.25 16.48 -4.49
C ALA A 23 21.01 17.38 -4.53
N VAL A 24 21.17 18.67 -4.83
CA VAL A 24 20.06 19.63 -4.85
C VAL A 24 19.06 19.35 -5.97
N THR A 25 19.53 18.87 -7.12
CA THR A 25 18.66 18.53 -8.26
C THR A 25 17.97 17.17 -8.12
N ALA A 26 18.59 16.21 -7.42
CA ALA A 26 18.03 14.87 -7.19
C ALA A 26 17.08 14.82 -5.99
N ALA A 27 17.30 15.62 -4.95
CA ALA A 27 16.53 15.56 -3.70
C ALA A 27 15.01 15.71 -3.88
N PRO A 28 14.47 16.65 -4.68
CA PRO A 28 13.02 16.80 -4.84
C PRO A 28 12.36 15.54 -5.41
N LYS A 29 12.98 14.91 -6.42
CA LYS A 29 12.45 13.69 -7.04
C LYS A 29 12.51 12.46 -6.13
N PHE A 30 13.50 12.42 -5.23
CA PHE A 30 13.65 11.30 -4.32
C PHE A 30 12.52 11.24 -3.28
N PHE A 31 11.93 12.38 -2.90
CA PHE A 31 10.81 12.43 -1.96
C PHE A 31 9.50 11.92 -2.58
N ASP A 32 9.21 12.27 -3.84
CA ASP A 32 7.97 11.84 -4.53
C ASP A 32 7.96 10.33 -4.86
N PHE A 33 9.12 9.68 -5.02
CA PHE A 33 9.17 8.25 -5.33
C PHE A 33 8.59 7.36 -4.23
N SER A 34 8.63 7.79 -2.97
CA SER A 34 8.11 7.00 -1.87
C SER A 34 6.57 6.99 -1.87
N SER A 35 5.93 8.13 -2.14
CA SER A 35 4.46 8.21 -2.23
C SER A 35 3.95 7.45 -3.46
N ASP A 36 4.60 7.64 -4.62
CA ASP A 36 4.23 6.99 -5.88
C ASP A 36 4.37 5.46 -5.80
N ALA A 37 5.45 4.97 -5.19
CA ALA A 37 5.66 3.54 -4.96
C ALA A 37 4.58 2.95 -4.04
N ARG A 38 4.14 3.73 -3.05
CA ARG A 38 3.11 3.31 -2.10
C ARG A 38 1.74 3.27 -2.73
N GLU A 39 1.37 4.30 -3.49
CA GLU A 39 0.12 4.33 -4.25
C GLU A 39 0.06 3.19 -5.26
N SER A 40 1.16 2.91 -5.97
CA SER A 40 1.26 1.76 -6.88
C SER A 40 1.06 0.43 -6.17
N THR A 41 1.61 0.28 -4.96
CA THR A 41 1.44 -0.91 -4.13
C THR A 41 -0.01 -1.09 -3.66
N LEU A 42 -0.66 0.00 -3.24
CA LEU A 42 -2.09 0.00 -2.89
C LEU A 42 -2.99 -0.28 -4.11
N GLY A 43 -2.62 0.22 -5.28
CA GLY A 43 -3.28 -0.12 -6.54
C GLY A 43 -3.20 -1.61 -6.86
N GLY A 44 -2.03 -2.21 -6.68
CA GLY A 44 -1.84 -3.66 -6.80
C GLY A 44 -2.67 -4.46 -5.78
N ALA A 45 -2.70 -4.02 -4.53
CA ALA A 45 -3.51 -4.62 -3.47
C ALA A 45 -5.00 -4.58 -3.79
N LYS A 46 -5.51 -3.43 -4.28
CA LYS A 46 -6.89 -3.30 -4.75
C LYS A 46 -7.20 -4.28 -5.87
N ALA A 47 -6.33 -4.40 -6.86
CA ALA A 47 -6.52 -5.32 -7.98
C ALA A 47 -6.56 -6.79 -7.50
N ALA A 48 -5.70 -7.17 -6.56
CA ALA A 48 -5.69 -8.50 -5.96
C ALA A 48 -7.01 -8.82 -5.23
N ILE A 49 -7.50 -7.89 -4.41
CA ILE A 49 -8.78 -7.99 -3.72
C ILE A 49 -9.95 -8.08 -4.70
N GLN A 50 -9.95 -7.25 -5.75
CA GLN A 50 -10.96 -7.31 -6.81
C GLN A 50 -10.96 -8.66 -7.52
N GLY A 51 -9.78 -9.20 -7.85
CA GLY A 51 -9.65 -10.52 -8.45
C GLY A 51 -10.19 -11.62 -7.56
N ALA A 52 -9.81 -11.62 -6.28
CA ALA A 52 -10.30 -12.58 -5.29
C ALA A 52 -11.82 -12.53 -5.14
N MET A 53 -12.38 -11.32 -5.04
CA MET A 53 -13.83 -11.10 -4.96
C MET A 53 -14.58 -11.74 -6.14
N GLN A 54 -14.08 -11.56 -7.37
CA GLN A 54 -14.71 -12.11 -8.57
C GLN A 54 -14.60 -13.63 -8.64
N VAL A 55 -13.45 -14.21 -8.25
CA VAL A 55 -13.27 -15.66 -8.19
C VAL A 55 -14.23 -16.28 -7.17
N LYS A 56 -14.34 -15.69 -5.97
CA LYS A 56 -15.27 -16.17 -4.94
C LYS A 56 -16.73 -16.03 -5.31
N TYR A 57 -17.10 -14.96 -6.00
CA TYR A 57 -18.43 -14.81 -6.56
C TYR A 57 -18.73 -15.87 -7.62
N ALA A 58 -17.77 -16.20 -8.49
CA ALA A 58 -17.94 -17.26 -9.48
C ALA A 58 -18.09 -18.64 -8.83
N GLU A 59 -17.30 -18.95 -7.80
CA GLU A 59 -17.41 -20.19 -7.02
C GLU A 59 -18.81 -20.34 -6.39
N SER A 60 -19.32 -19.27 -5.77
CA SER A 60 -20.65 -19.29 -5.12
C SER A 60 -21.79 -19.35 -6.15
N ALA A 61 -21.66 -18.68 -7.29
CA ALA A 61 -22.62 -18.76 -8.38
C ALA A 61 -22.73 -20.20 -8.95
N ILE A 62 -21.59 -20.89 -9.11
CA ILE A 62 -21.57 -22.30 -9.54
C ILE A 62 -22.24 -23.22 -8.50
N SER A 63 -22.12 -22.91 -7.22
CA SER A 63 -22.77 -23.66 -6.13
C SER A 63 -24.29 -23.45 -6.05
N GLY A 64 -24.86 -22.55 -6.87
CA GLY A 64 -26.29 -22.30 -6.96
C GLY A 64 -26.81 -21.18 -6.05
N SER A 65 -25.93 -20.50 -5.32
CA SER A 65 -26.28 -19.35 -4.47
C SER A 65 -25.24 -18.24 -4.66
N PRO A 66 -25.36 -17.40 -5.70
CA PRO A 66 -24.41 -16.31 -5.96
C PRO A 66 -24.34 -15.37 -4.76
N ALA A 67 -23.14 -15.23 -4.22
CA ALA A 67 -22.84 -14.38 -3.08
C ALA A 67 -21.40 -13.87 -3.17
N TYR A 68 -21.21 -12.60 -2.87
CA TYR A 68 -19.88 -12.04 -2.71
C TYR A 68 -19.23 -12.52 -1.39
N PRO A 69 -17.89 -12.61 -1.33
CA PRO A 69 -17.21 -13.01 -0.10
C PRO A 69 -17.44 -11.98 1.02
N THR A 70 -17.49 -12.47 2.25
CA THR A 70 -17.50 -11.62 3.45
C THR A 70 -16.13 -10.94 3.62
N ALA A 71 -16.09 -9.85 4.39
CA ALA A 71 -14.84 -9.11 4.57
C ALA A 71 -13.76 -9.93 5.30
N ASP A 72 -14.15 -10.84 6.21
CA ASP A 72 -13.22 -11.66 7.01
C ASP A 72 -12.15 -12.40 6.20
N ASN A 73 -12.50 -12.92 5.01
CA ASN A 73 -11.62 -13.80 4.25
C ASN A 73 -11.05 -13.15 2.99
N ILE A 74 -11.44 -11.91 2.66
CA ILE A 74 -11.08 -11.33 1.36
C ILE A 74 -9.58 -11.10 1.20
N ALA A 75 -8.89 -10.70 2.28
CA ALA A 75 -7.45 -10.47 2.24
C ALA A 75 -6.68 -11.80 2.08
N THR A 76 -7.12 -12.86 2.76
CA THR A 76 -6.55 -14.21 2.60
C THR A 76 -6.86 -14.80 1.23
N ASP A 77 -8.06 -14.58 0.68
CA ASP A 77 -8.45 -15.00 -0.66
C ASP A 77 -7.65 -14.25 -1.75
N ALA A 78 -7.23 -13.02 -1.46
CA ALA A 78 -6.31 -12.23 -2.29
C ALA A 78 -4.84 -12.65 -2.12
N GLY A 79 -4.54 -13.67 -1.30
CA GLY A 79 -3.18 -14.15 -1.06
C GLY A 79 -2.32 -13.24 -0.18
N MET A 80 -2.94 -12.34 0.59
CA MET A 80 -2.22 -11.43 1.47
C MET A 80 -1.90 -12.11 2.81
N SER A 81 -0.62 -12.09 3.18
CA SER A 81 -0.12 -12.60 4.46
C SER A 81 0.07 -11.46 5.45
N THR A 82 -0.19 -11.72 6.73
CA THR A 82 0.04 -10.76 7.84
C THR A 82 1.51 -10.38 8.02
N SER A 83 2.44 -11.12 7.40
CA SER A 83 3.88 -10.79 7.38
C SER A 83 4.19 -9.60 6.48
N ASP A 84 3.47 -9.48 5.36
CA ASP A 84 3.71 -8.44 4.34
C ASP A 84 2.64 -7.33 4.40
N TRP A 85 1.47 -7.64 4.98
CA TRP A 85 0.32 -6.76 5.06
C TRP A 85 -0.19 -6.63 6.49
N LEU A 86 -0.50 -5.41 6.91
CA LEU A 86 -1.39 -5.16 8.03
C LEU A 86 -2.82 -5.39 7.54
N ILE A 87 -3.56 -6.25 8.21
CA ILE A 87 -4.95 -6.58 7.89
C ILE A 87 -5.78 -6.30 9.14
N ALA A 88 -6.79 -5.45 9.05
CA ALA A 88 -7.77 -5.29 10.11
C ALA A 88 -9.18 -5.46 9.58
N THR A 89 -9.96 -6.23 10.32
CA THR A 89 -11.37 -6.49 10.02
C THR A 89 -12.18 -5.97 11.18
N THR A 90 -13.17 -5.12 10.89
CA THR A 90 -14.03 -4.54 11.93
C THR A 90 -14.99 -5.60 12.49
N ALA A 91 -15.42 -5.43 13.75
CA ALA A 91 -16.23 -6.40 14.49
C ALA A 91 -17.61 -6.75 13.89
N ALA A 92 -18.02 -6.09 12.81
CA ALA A 92 -19.22 -6.42 12.03
C ALA A 92 -18.92 -7.27 10.76
N SER A 93 -17.67 -7.74 10.56
CA SER A 93 -17.20 -8.57 9.43
C SER A 93 -17.58 -8.04 8.03
N SER A 94 -17.91 -6.76 7.95
CA SER A 94 -18.40 -6.08 6.76
C SER A 94 -17.34 -5.21 6.11
N ILE A 95 -16.29 -4.86 6.85
CA ILE A 95 -15.20 -4.01 6.37
C ILE A 95 -13.86 -4.63 6.75
N THR A 96 -13.00 -4.79 5.75
CA THR A 96 -11.60 -5.19 5.89
C THR A 96 -10.70 -4.16 5.24
N ARG A 97 -9.61 -3.82 5.91
CA ARG A 97 -8.63 -2.84 5.44
C ARG A 97 -7.26 -3.46 5.41
N VAL A 98 -6.54 -3.20 4.33
CA VAL A 98 -5.19 -3.72 4.10
C VAL A 98 -4.21 -2.60 3.82
N ALA A 99 -3.04 -2.66 4.45
CA ALA A 99 -1.93 -1.74 4.23
C ALA A 99 -0.59 -2.49 4.27
N PRO A 100 0.49 -1.99 3.64
CA PRO A 100 1.80 -2.64 3.71
C PRO A 100 2.36 -2.69 5.15
N ALA A 101 2.95 -3.82 5.55
CA ALA A 101 3.50 -4.06 6.90
C ALA A 101 4.72 -3.20 7.25
N SER A 102 5.43 -2.66 6.27
CA SER A 102 6.54 -1.72 6.47
C SER A 102 6.09 -0.37 7.04
N THR A 103 4.78 -0.14 7.12
CA THR A 103 4.26 1.08 7.67
C THR A 103 4.12 0.99 9.19
N THR A 104 4.63 1.98 9.92
CA THR A 104 4.40 2.23 11.36
C THR A 104 2.93 2.59 11.70
N GLN A 105 1.96 2.09 10.92
CA GLN A 105 0.54 2.45 10.95
C GLN A 105 -0.36 1.34 11.54
N THR A 106 0.16 0.58 12.51
CA THR A 106 -0.65 -0.46 13.22
C THR A 106 -1.86 0.12 13.95
N ALA A 107 -1.94 1.43 14.18
CA ALA A 107 -3.08 2.11 14.81
C ALA A 107 -4.15 2.62 13.81
N ALA A 108 -3.96 2.50 12.49
CA ALA A 108 -4.84 3.12 11.47
C ALA A 108 -6.00 2.24 10.98
N LEU A 109 -5.92 0.92 11.20
CA LEU A 109 -6.84 -0.03 10.56
C LEU A 109 -7.99 -0.47 11.47
N ASP A 110 -7.85 -0.38 12.80
CA ASP A 110 -8.89 -0.82 13.78
C ASP A 110 -9.62 0.33 14.51
N ALA A 111 -9.08 1.56 14.47
CA ALA A 111 -9.63 2.66 15.24
C ALA A 111 -10.81 3.30 14.51
N ALA A 112 -11.94 3.45 15.19
CA ALA A 112 -13.13 4.16 14.70
C ALA A 112 -12.88 5.65 14.36
N ASP A 113 -11.68 6.17 14.62
CA ASP A 113 -11.34 7.59 14.48
C ASP A 113 -10.04 7.75 13.68
N HIS A 114 -10.18 8.10 12.40
CA HIS A 114 -9.10 8.27 11.42
C HIS A 114 -8.57 9.71 11.34
N THR A 115 -8.72 10.48 12.42
CA THR A 115 -8.46 11.93 12.43
C THR A 115 -7.01 12.30 12.74
N THR A 116 -6.16 11.33 13.10
CA THR A 116 -4.79 11.59 13.59
C THR A 116 -3.69 10.76 12.92
N ILE A 117 -4.00 9.91 11.92
CA ILE A 117 -3.01 9.06 11.24
C ILE A 117 -3.17 9.16 9.73
N ASP A 118 -2.04 9.20 9.03
CA ASP A 118 -1.91 9.00 7.58
C ASP A 118 -2.73 7.79 7.12
N LYS A 119 -3.79 8.04 6.37
CA LYS A 119 -4.72 7.05 5.87
C LYS A 119 -4.18 6.46 4.57
N CYS A 120 -3.50 5.33 4.68
CA CYS A 120 -2.87 4.66 3.54
C CYS A 120 -3.25 3.18 3.49
N TYR A 121 -4.44 2.89 2.99
CA TYR A 121 -4.97 1.52 2.97
C TYR A 121 -5.93 1.32 1.80
N VAL A 122 -6.13 0.05 1.46
CA VAL A 122 -7.25 -0.39 0.63
C VAL A 122 -8.35 -0.87 1.56
N GLU A 123 -9.57 -0.42 1.32
CA GLU A 123 -10.75 -0.87 2.04
C GLU A 123 -11.63 -1.72 1.14
N TYR A 124 -12.02 -2.87 1.66
CA TYR A 124 -13.08 -3.71 1.13
C TYR A 124 -14.30 -3.56 2.04
N ASN A 125 -15.39 -3.04 1.49
CA ASN A 125 -16.64 -2.83 2.21
C ASN A 125 -17.75 -3.69 1.58
N ALA A 126 -18.09 -4.77 2.27
CA ALA A 126 -19.22 -5.66 1.95
C ALA A 126 -20.52 -5.25 2.66
N SER A 127 -20.56 -4.09 3.33
CA SER A 127 -21.80 -3.58 3.92
C SER A 127 -22.82 -3.27 2.82
N GLY A 128 -23.98 -3.91 2.91
CA GLY A 128 -25.03 -3.79 1.89
C GLY A 128 -24.74 -4.54 0.59
N ALA A 129 -23.68 -5.35 0.53
CA ALA A 129 -23.46 -6.25 -0.59
C ALA A 129 -24.47 -7.41 -0.54
N ASP A 130 -24.98 -7.79 -1.71
CA ASP A 130 -25.90 -8.90 -1.90
C ASP A 130 -25.58 -9.60 -3.22
N ALA A 131 -26.34 -10.63 -3.61
CA ALA A 131 -26.10 -11.38 -4.84
C ALA A 131 -26.00 -10.52 -6.12
N ASN A 132 -26.60 -9.33 -6.13
CA ASN A 132 -26.66 -8.40 -7.26
C ASN A 132 -25.92 -7.08 -7.01
N THR A 133 -25.63 -6.75 -5.75
CA THR A 133 -24.93 -5.53 -5.35
C THR A 133 -23.49 -5.86 -4.93
N PRO A 134 -22.47 -5.50 -5.72
CA PRO A 134 -21.10 -5.81 -5.39
C PRO A 134 -20.58 -4.98 -4.19
N PRO A 135 -19.68 -5.55 -3.40
CA PRO A 135 -18.88 -4.83 -2.41
C PRO A 135 -18.13 -3.65 -3.03
N VAL A 136 -17.95 -2.59 -2.24
CA VAL A 136 -17.19 -1.41 -2.66
C VAL A 136 -15.73 -1.58 -2.26
N ILE A 137 -14.82 -1.32 -3.20
CA ILE A 137 -13.37 -1.36 -2.94
C ILE A 137 -12.78 0.03 -3.20
N SER A 138 -12.29 0.67 -2.16
CA SER A 138 -11.71 2.02 -2.19
C SER A 138 -10.24 2.00 -1.77
N ILE A 139 -9.49 2.98 -2.27
CA ILE A 139 -8.14 3.28 -1.80
C ILE A 139 -8.22 4.62 -1.10
N GLU A 140 -7.62 4.71 0.07
CA GLU A 140 -7.44 5.95 0.81
C GLU A 140 -5.94 6.23 0.88
N THR A 141 -5.56 7.44 0.48
CA THR A 141 -4.16 7.89 0.36
C THR A 141 -3.87 9.20 1.10
N ASN A 142 -4.83 9.73 1.86
CA ASN A 142 -4.64 10.96 2.61
C ASN A 142 -3.53 10.81 3.67
N GLY A 143 -2.36 11.39 3.43
CA GLY A 143 -1.19 11.31 4.31
C GLY A 143 -0.17 10.23 3.92
N CYS A 144 -0.33 9.61 2.75
CA CYS A 144 0.79 8.91 2.11
C CYS A 144 1.79 9.93 1.54
#